data_AF-Q4L8G7-F1
#
_entry.id   AF-Q4L8G7-F1
#
_cell.length_a   1.000
_cell.length_b   1.000
_cell.length_c   1.000
_cell.angle_alpha   90.00
_cell.angle_beta   90.00
_cell.angle_gamma   90.00
#
_symmetry.space_group_name_H-M   'P 1'
#
loop_
_entity.id
_entity.type
_entity.pdbx_description
1 polymer ?
#
loop_
_entity_poly.entity_id
_entity_poly.type
_entity_poly.pdbx_seq_one_letter_code
_entity_poly.pdbx_strand_id
1 'polypeptide(L)'
;MAERITKIKRLEKSEEQIKIESINEVTDAIAENKDSILKAIRLVKALDEAKILDLMNGGIRGRQVIINKFMTELNKDLYAGLITNLAPMVFMLGELNVQELSQFLNKLNKGLHVANQANPNAKTSIRSLMGVLKDDDMNRSLTYILNLLKGMSREDK
;
A
#
# COMPACT_ATOMS: atom_id res chain seq x y z
N MET A 1 -17.96 -74.07 20.10
CA MET A 1 -18.50 -72.70 20.27
C MET A 1 -17.42 -71.90 20.98
N ALA A 2 -16.88 -70.85 20.37
CA ALA A 2 -15.81 -70.05 20.97
C ALA A 2 -16.41 -68.92 21.81
N GLU A 3 -15.91 -68.73 23.02
CA GLU A 3 -16.38 -67.71 23.97
C GLU A 3 -16.14 -66.29 23.43
N ARG A 4 -17.11 -65.40 23.69
CA ARG A 4 -17.12 -64.03 23.20
C ARG A 4 -16.07 -63.21 23.96
N ILE A 5 -15.13 -62.59 23.24
CA ILE A 5 -14.13 -61.70 23.83
C ILE A 5 -14.84 -60.46 24.40
N THR A 6 -14.87 -60.29 25.72
CA THR A 6 -15.62 -59.24 26.44
C THR A 6 -14.78 -58.04 26.88
N LYS A 7 -13.47 -58.02 26.61
CA LYS A 7 -12.59 -56.89 26.98
C LYS A 7 -11.71 -56.47 25.82
N ILE A 8 -12.10 -55.38 25.15
CA ILE A 8 -11.21 -54.61 24.29
C ILE A 8 -10.43 -53.66 25.20
N LYS A 9 -9.14 -53.96 25.46
CA LYS A 9 -8.24 -52.98 26.08
C LYS A 9 -7.91 -51.92 25.03
N ARG A 10 -8.44 -50.71 25.18
CA ARG A 10 -7.95 -49.55 24.43
C ARG A 10 -6.52 -49.28 24.88
N LEU A 11 -5.58 -49.35 23.95
CA LEU A 11 -4.22 -48.88 24.18
C LEU A 11 -4.28 -47.34 24.20
N GLU A 12 -4.21 -46.75 25.39
CA GLU A 12 -4.02 -45.30 25.51
C GLU A 12 -2.55 -44.99 25.22
N LYS A 13 -2.32 -44.11 24.24
CA LYS A 13 -0.97 -43.66 23.88
C LYS A 13 -0.36 -42.95 25.09
N SER A 14 0.89 -43.27 25.43
CA SER A 14 1.60 -42.53 26.47
C SER A 14 1.93 -41.10 26.01
N GLU A 15 2.14 -40.18 26.93
CA GLU A 15 2.53 -38.79 26.59
C GLU A 15 3.78 -38.73 25.72
N GLU A 16 4.74 -39.63 25.95
CA GLU A 16 5.95 -39.75 25.13
C GLU A 16 5.64 -40.18 23.69
N GLN A 17 4.69 -41.10 23.49
CA GLN A 17 4.27 -41.54 22.16
C GLN A 17 3.56 -40.41 21.42
N ILE A 18 2.67 -39.67 22.10
CA ILE A 18 1.98 -38.50 21.52
C ILE A 18 3.00 -37.43 21.12
N LYS A 19 3.99 -37.15 21.98
CA LYS A 19 5.03 -36.16 21.69
C LYS A 19 5.86 -36.53 20.46
N ILE A 20 6.27 -37.80 20.34
CA ILE A 20 7.05 -38.27 19.18
C ILE A 20 6.21 -38.18 17.90
N GLU A 21 4.94 -38.59 17.96
CA GLU A 21 4.03 -38.52 16.83
C GLU A 21 3.78 -37.07 16.38
N SER A 22 3.58 -36.13 17.32
CA SER A 22 3.46 -34.71 17.00
C SER A 22 4.74 -34.11 16.40
N ILE A 23 5.92 -34.52 16.85
CA ILE A 23 7.19 -34.06 16.25
C ILE A 23 7.30 -34.57 14.81
N ASN A 24 6.94 -35.83 14.56
CA ASN A 24 6.97 -36.41 13.21
C ASN A 24 5.95 -35.70 12.30
N GLU A 25 4.73 -35.49 12.77
CA GLU A 25 3.68 -34.80 12.02
C GLU A 25 4.11 -33.37 11.63
N VAL A 26 4.70 -32.63 12.56
CA VAL A 26 5.23 -31.28 12.27
C VAL A 26 6.41 -31.34 11.29
N THR A 27 7.29 -32.34 11.43
CA THR A 27 8.44 -32.51 10.53
C THR A 27 8.00 -32.86 9.11
N ASP A 28 7.02 -33.74 8.96
CA ASP A 28 6.45 -34.14 7.69
C ASP A 28 5.73 -32.96 7.02
N ALA A 29 4.93 -32.21 7.78
CA ALA A 29 4.28 -30.99 7.27
C ALA A 29 5.29 -29.94 6.79
N ILE A 30 6.42 -29.79 7.48
CA ILE A 30 7.52 -28.91 7.05
C ILE A 30 8.17 -29.44 5.76
N ALA A 31 8.41 -30.74 5.67
CA ALA A 31 9.03 -31.37 4.52
C ALA A 31 8.16 -31.25 3.26
N GLU A 32 6.84 -31.50 3.38
CA GLU A 32 5.87 -31.35 2.30
C GLU A 32 5.74 -29.90 1.83
N ASN A 33 5.88 -28.94 2.73
CA ASN A 33 5.75 -27.52 2.44
C ASN A 33 7.09 -26.81 2.24
N LYS A 34 8.18 -27.55 2.02
CA LYS A 34 9.55 -27.03 1.90
C LYS A 34 9.64 -25.80 1.00
N ASP A 35 9.08 -25.86 -0.20
CA ASP A 35 9.19 -24.76 -1.16
C ASP A 35 8.44 -23.50 -0.72
N SER A 36 7.26 -23.66 -0.12
CA SER A 36 6.47 -22.56 0.45
C SER A 36 7.18 -21.92 1.64
N ILE A 37 7.78 -22.74 2.51
CA ILE A 37 8.58 -22.29 3.64
C ILE A 37 9.82 -21.53 3.16
N LEU A 38 10.53 -22.06 2.15
CA LEU A 38 11.68 -21.38 1.56
C LEU A 38 11.30 -20.05 0.91
N LYS A 39 10.13 -19.96 0.25
CA LYS A 39 9.60 -18.70 -0.29
C LYS A 39 9.28 -17.71 0.83
N ALA A 40 8.65 -18.14 1.91
CA ALA A 40 8.36 -17.31 3.07
C ALA A 40 9.66 -16.78 3.72
N ILE A 41 10.67 -17.62 3.87
CA ILE A 41 11.98 -17.22 4.40
C ILE A 41 12.65 -16.18 3.50
N ARG A 42 12.62 -16.38 2.17
CA ARG A 42 13.16 -15.40 1.21
C ARG A 42 12.41 -14.07 1.27
N LEU A 43 11.09 -14.11 1.41
CA LEU A 43 10.26 -12.91 1.58
C LEU A 43 10.65 -12.17 2.86
N VAL A 44 10.71 -12.86 4.01
CA VAL A 44 11.13 -12.28 5.28
C VAL A 44 12.52 -11.65 5.15
N LYS A 45 13.46 -12.34 4.49
CA LYS A 45 14.81 -11.81 4.25
C LYS A 45 14.79 -10.54 3.39
N ALA A 46 14.00 -10.50 2.32
CA ALA A 46 13.88 -9.31 1.48
C ALA A 46 13.28 -8.12 2.25
N LEU A 47 12.29 -8.37 3.12
CA LEU A 47 11.71 -7.35 4.00
C LEU A 47 12.71 -6.85 5.05
N ASP A 48 13.56 -7.73 5.56
CA ASP A 48 14.63 -7.41 6.50
C ASP A 48 15.74 -6.56 5.86
N GLU A 49 16.22 -6.96 4.67
CA GLU A 49 17.22 -6.22 3.88
C GLU A 49 16.74 -4.81 3.52
N ALA A 50 15.45 -4.65 3.26
CA ALA A 50 14.81 -3.37 3.01
C ALA A 50 14.55 -2.54 4.30
N LYS A 51 14.98 -3.00 5.47
CA LYS A 51 14.73 -2.42 6.81
C LYS A 51 13.25 -2.26 7.16
N ILE A 52 12.35 -2.95 6.47
CA ILE A 52 10.91 -2.86 6.71
C ILE A 52 10.58 -3.53 8.05
N LEU A 53 11.24 -4.65 8.37
CA LEU A 53 11.04 -5.33 9.67
C LEU A 53 11.52 -4.48 10.84
N ASP A 54 12.59 -3.70 10.67
CA ASP A 54 13.08 -2.73 11.67
C ASP A 54 12.12 -1.56 11.87
N LEU A 55 11.56 -1.02 10.77
CA LEU A 55 10.54 0.02 10.84
C LEU A 55 9.29 -0.48 11.57
N MET A 56 8.87 -1.71 11.27
CA MET A 56 7.79 -2.37 11.99
C MET A 56 8.17 -2.51 13.46
N ASN A 57 9.25 -3.20 13.81
CA ASN A 57 9.67 -3.44 15.20
C ASN A 57 9.91 -2.14 16.00
N GLY A 58 10.47 -1.10 15.38
CA GLY A 58 10.66 0.23 15.96
C GLY A 58 9.32 0.93 16.20
N GLY A 59 8.40 0.86 15.24
CA GLY A 59 7.02 1.29 15.39
C GLY A 59 6.30 0.51 16.51
N ILE A 60 6.60 -0.79 16.67
CA ILE A 60 6.05 -1.66 17.72
C ILE A 60 6.56 -1.27 19.11
N ARG A 61 7.84 -0.93 19.25
CA ARG A 61 8.45 -0.53 20.53
C ARG A 61 8.09 0.91 20.92
N GLY A 62 7.81 1.79 19.94
CA GLY A 62 7.27 3.13 20.17
C GLY A 62 5.79 3.18 20.60
N ARG A 63 5.12 2.02 20.72
CA ARG A 63 3.66 1.92 20.84
C ARG A 63 3.02 2.37 22.16
N GLN A 64 3.75 2.45 23.28
CA GLN A 64 3.08 2.65 24.57
C GLN A 64 2.36 4.02 24.69
N VAL A 65 2.73 5.00 23.86
CA VAL A 65 2.13 6.34 23.88
C VAL A 65 1.24 6.62 22.65
N ILE A 66 1.38 5.86 21.55
CA ILE A 66 0.77 6.21 20.25
C ILE A 66 -0.51 5.40 19.95
N ILE A 67 -0.61 4.12 20.33
CA ILE A 67 -1.76 3.28 19.89
C ILE A 67 -3.10 3.82 20.39
N ASN A 68 -3.22 4.21 21.65
CA ASN A 68 -4.53 4.59 22.20
C ASN A 68 -5.12 5.86 21.56
N LYS A 69 -4.28 6.68 20.93
CA LYS A 69 -4.71 7.90 20.23
C LYS A 69 -4.86 7.70 18.72
N PHE A 70 -4.10 6.78 18.11
CA PHE A 70 -4.17 6.53 16.67
C PHE A 70 -5.16 5.44 16.26
N MET A 71 -5.40 4.39 17.05
CA MET A 71 -6.36 3.34 16.65
C MET A 71 -7.81 3.85 16.59
N THR A 72 -8.18 4.75 17.49
CA THR A 72 -9.51 5.40 17.46
C THR A 72 -9.67 6.34 16.25
N GLU A 73 -8.56 6.88 15.75
CA GLU A 73 -8.53 7.81 14.61
C GLU A 73 -8.41 7.09 13.26
N LEU A 74 -7.65 5.99 13.18
CA LEU A 74 -7.46 5.17 11.97
C LEU A 74 -8.70 4.35 11.60
N ASN A 75 -9.56 4.06 12.58
CA ASN A 75 -10.83 3.37 12.37
C ASN A 75 -11.96 4.30 11.87
N LYS A 76 -11.62 5.55 11.51
CA LYS A 76 -12.53 6.44 10.77
C LYS A 76 -12.46 6.06 9.30
N ASP A 77 -13.62 5.92 8.64
CA ASP A 77 -13.82 5.57 7.22
C ASP A 77 -12.87 6.30 6.24
N LEU A 78 -12.37 7.46 6.66
CA LEU A 78 -11.35 8.27 5.98
C LEU A 78 -10.11 7.47 5.53
N TYR A 79 -9.61 6.53 6.34
CA TYR A 79 -8.36 5.83 6.06
C TYR A 79 -8.55 4.50 5.32
N ALA A 80 -9.72 3.87 5.46
CA ALA A 80 -10.05 2.67 4.71
C ALA A 80 -10.04 2.96 3.20
N GLY A 81 -10.61 4.09 2.78
CA GLY A 81 -10.59 4.55 1.38
C GLY A 81 -9.20 4.92 0.87
N LEU A 82 -8.30 5.42 1.73
CA LEU A 82 -6.92 5.70 1.32
C LEU A 82 -6.14 4.39 1.07
N ILE A 83 -6.28 3.41 1.95
CA ILE A 83 -5.57 2.12 1.84
C ILE A 83 -6.05 1.33 0.61
N THR A 84 -7.36 1.28 0.35
CA THR A 84 -7.90 0.57 -0.82
C THR A 84 -7.51 1.22 -2.14
N ASN A 85 -7.38 2.55 -2.18
CA ASN A 85 -6.96 3.28 -3.38
C ASN A 85 -5.43 3.35 -3.55
N LEU A 86 -4.65 3.13 -2.49
CA LEU A 86 -3.18 3.11 -2.55
C LEU A 86 -2.63 1.86 -3.26
N ALA A 87 -3.23 0.70 -3.07
CA ALA A 87 -2.73 -0.54 -3.69
C ALA A 87 -2.72 -0.47 -5.24
N PRO A 88 -3.78 0.00 -5.92
CA PRO A 88 -3.73 0.25 -7.37
C PRO A 88 -2.71 1.32 -7.77
N MET A 89 -2.58 2.40 -6.98
CA MET A 89 -1.60 3.46 -7.26
C MET A 89 -0.15 2.95 -7.21
N VAL A 90 0.19 2.03 -6.30
CA VAL A 90 1.55 1.45 -6.22
C VAL A 90 1.95 0.71 -7.49
N PHE A 91 1.02 -0.01 -8.14
CA PHE A 91 1.30 -0.66 -9.42
C PHE A 91 1.47 0.36 -10.56
N MET A 92 0.68 1.43 -10.58
CA MET A 92 0.83 2.52 -11.56
C MET A 92 2.13 3.31 -11.36
N LEU A 93 2.62 3.45 -10.12
CA LEU A 93 3.87 4.15 -9.83
C LEU A 93 5.11 3.49 -10.44
N GLY A 94 5.04 2.21 -10.82
CA GLY A 94 6.11 1.54 -11.57
C GLY A 94 6.27 2.05 -13.01
N GLU A 95 5.19 2.58 -13.59
CA GLU A 95 5.14 3.13 -14.95
C GLU A 95 5.21 4.67 -14.97
N LEU A 96 4.93 5.30 -13.84
CA LEU A 96 4.92 6.75 -13.70
C LEU A 96 6.31 7.32 -13.38
N ASN A 97 6.68 8.40 -14.07
CA ASN A 97 7.81 9.21 -13.66
C ASN A 97 7.45 10.02 -12.39
N VAL A 98 7.88 9.51 -11.23
CA VAL A 98 7.62 10.10 -9.90
C VAL A 98 8.12 11.54 -9.79
N GLN A 99 9.25 11.86 -10.42
CA GLN A 99 9.83 13.21 -10.39
C GLN A 99 8.95 14.21 -11.15
N GLU A 100 8.49 13.84 -12.35
CA GLU A 100 7.59 14.67 -13.16
C GLU A 100 6.24 14.87 -12.48
N LEU A 101 5.67 13.80 -11.92
CA LEU A 101 4.42 13.88 -11.15
C LEU A 101 4.55 14.80 -9.94
N SER A 102 5.63 14.68 -9.17
CA SER A 102 5.89 15.56 -8.02
C SER A 102 5.97 17.04 -8.44
N GLN A 103 6.68 17.33 -9.53
CA GLN A 103 6.77 18.70 -10.06
C GLN A 103 5.41 19.24 -10.51
N PHE A 104 4.61 18.41 -11.19
CA PHE A 104 3.26 18.78 -11.60
C PHE A 104 2.35 19.08 -10.40
N LEU A 105 2.31 18.19 -9.40
CA LEU A 105 1.52 18.37 -8.19
C LEU A 105 1.94 19.63 -7.41
N ASN A 106 3.23 19.93 -7.33
CA ASN A 106 3.72 21.16 -6.71
C ASN A 106 3.25 22.42 -7.45
N LYS A 107 3.25 22.42 -8.79
CA LYS A 107 2.71 23.53 -9.59
C LYS A 107 1.21 23.67 -9.41
N LEU A 108 0.49 22.55 -9.39
CA LEU A 108 -0.96 22.52 -9.18
C LEU A 108 -1.34 23.06 -7.79
N ASN A 109 -0.61 22.66 -6.74
CA ASN A 109 -0.82 23.17 -5.38
C ASN A 109 -0.60 24.69 -5.29
N LYS A 110 0.44 25.21 -5.94
CA LYS A 110 0.66 26.67 -6.05
C LYS A 110 -0.50 27.36 -6.76
N GLY A 111 -1.00 26.78 -7.86
CA GLY A 111 -2.17 27.30 -8.58
C GLY A 111 -3.44 27.34 -7.72
N LEU A 112 -3.70 26.28 -6.94
CA LEU A 112 -4.82 26.24 -5.99
C LEU A 112 -4.71 27.32 -4.92
N HIS A 113 -3.50 27.56 -4.38
CA HIS A 113 -3.27 28.62 -3.41
C HIS A 113 -3.62 30.01 -3.97
N VAL A 114 -3.18 30.29 -5.21
CA VAL A 114 -3.50 31.56 -5.91
C VAL A 114 -5.00 31.66 -6.20
N ALA A 115 -5.62 30.58 -6.67
CA ALA A 115 -7.06 30.57 -6.97
C ALA A 115 -7.92 30.83 -5.73
N ASN A 116 -7.53 30.27 -4.57
CA ASN A 116 -8.24 30.48 -3.31
C ASN A 116 -8.10 31.90 -2.74
N GLN A 117 -7.06 32.64 -3.16
CA GLN A 117 -6.87 34.05 -2.79
C GLN A 117 -7.53 35.02 -3.77
N ALA A 118 -7.94 34.54 -4.94
CA ALA A 118 -8.63 35.35 -5.93
C ALA A 118 -10.01 35.77 -5.41
N ASN A 119 -10.47 36.93 -5.86
CA ASN A 119 -11.82 37.39 -5.52
C ASN A 119 -12.85 36.42 -6.12
N PRO A 120 -13.71 35.77 -5.30
CA PRO A 120 -14.67 34.77 -5.77
C PRO A 120 -15.74 35.35 -6.70
N ASN A 121 -15.93 36.67 -6.69
CA ASN A 121 -16.86 37.37 -7.57
C ASN A 121 -16.19 37.92 -8.84
N ALA A 122 -14.86 37.84 -8.95
CA ALA A 122 -14.16 38.27 -10.16
C ALA A 122 -14.45 37.31 -11.31
N LYS A 123 -14.87 37.86 -12.45
CA LYS A 123 -15.13 37.10 -13.66
C LYS A 123 -14.02 37.36 -14.67
N THR A 124 -13.59 36.29 -15.33
CA THR A 124 -12.72 36.38 -16.50
C THR A 124 -13.51 36.97 -17.67
N SER A 125 -13.04 38.09 -18.19
CA SER A 125 -13.59 38.75 -19.39
C SER A 125 -12.77 38.43 -20.64
N ILE A 126 -13.33 38.67 -21.82
CA ILE A 126 -12.59 38.52 -23.10
C ILE A 126 -11.34 39.40 -23.12
N ARG A 127 -11.42 40.62 -22.57
CA ARG A 127 -10.28 41.54 -22.46
C ARG A 127 -9.20 40.99 -21.53
N SER A 128 -9.58 40.43 -20.38
CA SER A 128 -8.61 39.83 -19.46
C SER A 128 -7.96 38.58 -20.05
N LEU A 129 -8.69 37.77 -20.83
CA LEU A 129 -8.12 36.64 -21.57
C LEU A 129 -7.06 37.07 -22.59
N MET A 130 -7.30 38.15 -23.33
CA MET A 130 -6.26 38.69 -24.22
C MET A 130 -5.03 39.18 -23.44
N GLY A 131 -5.22 39.68 -22.21
CA GLY A 131 -4.12 39.98 -21.30
C GLY A 131 -3.32 38.75 -20.90
N VAL A 132 -4.01 37.66 -20.53
CA VAL A 132 -3.41 36.36 -20.18
C VAL A 132 -2.55 35.80 -21.31
N LEU A 133 -2.95 35.98 -22.57
CA LEU A 133 -2.16 35.50 -23.72
C LEU A 133 -0.89 36.31 -23.98
N LYS A 134 -0.87 37.59 -23.59
CA LYS A 134 0.27 38.50 -23.75
C LYS A 134 1.27 38.44 -22.59
N ASP A 135 0.84 37.93 -21.45
CA ASP A 135 1.70 37.70 -20.30
C ASP A 135 2.54 36.43 -20.52
N ASP A 136 3.86 36.55 -20.46
CA ASP A 136 4.78 35.47 -20.81
C ASP A 136 4.65 34.24 -19.89
N ASP A 137 4.43 34.44 -18.59
CA ASP A 137 4.33 33.35 -17.61
C ASP A 137 3.00 32.61 -17.74
N MET A 138 1.91 33.35 -17.97
CA MET A 138 0.61 32.78 -18.26
C MET A 138 0.58 32.05 -19.61
N ASN A 139 1.20 32.63 -20.64
CA ASN A 139 1.31 32.01 -21.95
C ASN A 139 2.06 30.67 -21.89
N ARG A 140 3.18 30.61 -21.17
CA ARG A 140 3.94 29.37 -20.93
C ARG A 140 3.10 28.33 -20.19
N SER A 141 2.36 28.75 -19.17
CA SER A 141 1.50 27.85 -18.39
C SER A 141 0.35 27.29 -19.24
N LEU A 142 -0.29 28.13 -20.06
CA LEU A 142 -1.31 27.71 -21.01
C LEU A 142 -0.74 26.73 -22.04
N THR A 143 0.42 27.05 -22.61
CA THR A 143 1.14 26.19 -23.55
C THR A 143 1.46 24.83 -22.94
N TYR A 144 1.88 24.79 -21.67
CA TYR A 144 2.13 23.54 -20.95
C TYR A 144 0.86 22.69 -20.83
N ILE A 145 -0.26 23.28 -20.40
CA ILE A 145 -1.54 22.57 -20.26
C ILE A 145 -2.04 22.07 -21.62
N LEU A 146 -1.93 22.87 -22.67
CA LEU A 146 -2.32 22.46 -24.03
C LEU A 146 -1.47 21.29 -24.54
N ASN A 147 -0.17 21.28 -24.25
CA ASN A 147 0.69 20.15 -24.61
C ASN A 147 0.41 18.90 -23.77
N LEU A 148 0.06 19.05 -22.49
CA LEU A 148 -0.41 17.95 -21.65
C LEU A 148 -1.68 17.31 -22.25
N LEU A 149 -2.68 18.14 -22.57
CA LEU A 149 -3.93 17.67 -23.22
C LEU A 149 -3.65 17.01 -24.57
N LYS A 150 -2.73 17.56 -25.36
CA LYS A 150 -2.29 16.96 -26.63
C LYS A 150 -1.59 15.62 -26.43
N GLY A 151 -0.90 15.41 -25.31
CA GLY A 151 -0.33 14.11 -24.93
C GLY A 151 -1.42 13.10 -24.60
N MET A 152 -2.41 13.51 -23.81
CA MET A 152 -3.55 12.66 -23.40
C MET A 152 -4.42 12.21 -24.58
N SER A 153 -4.53 13.02 -25.64
CA SER A 153 -5.37 12.71 -26.80
C SER A 153 -4.67 11.87 -27.87
N ARG A 154 -3.39 11.50 -27.68
CA ARG A 154 -2.69 10.62 -28.61
C ARG A 154 -3.04 9.18 -28.25
N GLU A 155 -3.60 8.44 -29.19
CA GLU A 155 -3.61 7.00 -29.10
C GLU A 155 -2.18 6.48 -29.29
N ASP A 156 -1.79 5.50 -28.49
CA ASP A 156 -0.54 4.77 -28.70
C ASP A 156 -0.60 4.12 -30.09
N LYS A 157 0.39 4.43 -30.94
CA LYS A 157 0.55 3.78 -32.25
C LYS A 157 1.30 2.47 -32.12
#